data_AF-A0A2I0LG73-F1
#
_entry.id   AF-A0A2I0LG73-F1
#
_cell.length_a   1.000
_cell.length_b   1.000
_cell.length_c   1.000
_cell.angle_alpha   90.00
_cell.angle_beta   90.00
_cell.angle_gamma   90.00
#
_symmetry.space_group_name_H-M   'P 1'
#
loop_
_entity.id
_entity.type
_entity.pdbx_description
1 polymer ?
#
loop_
_entity_poly.entity_id
_entity_poly.type
_entity_poly.pdbx_seq_one_letter_code
_entity_poly.pdbx_strand_id
1 'polypeptide(L)'
;LYQVIDLGGEPITGSEYFGNGRVTEFKYGAKLGTVIRKWNGEKLSYLKNWGEGWGFVPSDRALVFVDNHDNQRGHGAGGASILTFWDARLYKMAVGFMLAHPYGFTRVMSSYRWPRSFVNGQDVNDWIGPPSYSDGTTKPVTINADTTCGNDWVCEHRWHEIRNMVVFRNVVDGQPFSNWWDNGSNQVAFGRGSKGFIVFNNDDW
;
A
#
# COMPACT_ATOMS: atom_id res chain seq x y z
N LEU A 1 -17.97 -6.00 2.43
CA LEU A 1 -16.73 -5.22 2.65
C LEU A 1 -17.16 -3.86 3.14
N TYR A 2 -16.68 -3.43 4.31
CA TYR A 2 -16.99 -2.12 4.88
C TYR A 2 -15.73 -1.25 4.89
N GLN A 3 -15.88 0.01 4.50
CA GLN A 3 -14.85 1.02 4.74
C GLN A 3 -15.07 1.59 6.14
N VAL A 4 -14.20 1.21 7.06
CA VAL A 4 -14.18 1.69 8.44
C VAL A 4 -12.79 2.27 8.68
N ILE A 5 -12.71 3.57 8.95
CA ILE A 5 -11.46 4.21 9.36
C ILE A 5 -11.36 4.03 10.87
N ASP A 6 -10.50 3.12 11.31
CA ASP A 6 -10.18 2.89 12.71
C ASP A 6 -8.65 2.97 12.83
N LEU A 7 -8.15 4.06 13.41
CA LEU A 7 -6.74 4.23 13.77
C LEU A 7 -6.47 4.02 15.27
N GLY A 8 -7.48 3.59 16.03
CA GLY A 8 -7.48 3.51 17.49
C GLY A 8 -7.82 4.86 18.16
N GLY A 9 -8.32 4.79 19.40
CA GLY A 9 -8.65 5.98 20.20
C GLY A 9 -10.05 6.57 19.96
N GLU A 10 -10.84 5.94 19.08
CA GLU A 10 -12.24 6.29 18.82
C GLU A 10 -13.18 5.19 19.38
N PRO A 11 -14.43 5.53 19.74
CA PRO A 11 -15.36 4.57 20.34
C PRO A 11 -15.90 3.54 19.35
N ILE A 12 -15.90 3.85 18.06
CA ILE A 12 -16.31 2.93 16.98
C ILE A 12 -15.08 2.16 16.52
N THR A 13 -15.19 0.85 16.48
CA THR A 13 -14.09 -0.06 16.16
C THR A 13 -14.40 -0.91 14.93
N GLY A 14 -13.36 -1.35 14.23
CA GLY A 14 -13.52 -2.23 13.06
C GLY A 14 -14.20 -3.57 13.40
N SER A 15 -14.07 -4.05 14.64
CA SER A 15 -14.61 -5.35 15.07
C SER A 15 -16.13 -5.40 15.12
N GLU A 16 -16.79 -4.26 15.33
CA GLU A 16 -18.26 -4.14 15.29
C GLU A 16 -18.85 -4.55 13.92
N TYR A 17 -18.03 -4.55 12.86
CA TYR A 17 -18.46 -4.83 11.49
C TYR A 17 -18.08 -6.23 11.00
N PHE A 18 -17.40 -7.04 11.81
CA PHE A 18 -16.93 -8.38 11.40
C PHE A 18 -18.05 -9.35 11.03
N GLY A 19 -19.25 -9.19 11.63
CA GLY A 19 -20.43 -9.96 11.27
C GLY A 19 -20.89 -9.74 9.82
N ASN A 20 -20.50 -8.62 9.22
CA ASN A 20 -20.92 -8.23 7.88
C ASN A 20 -19.82 -8.49 6.81
N GLY A 21 -18.63 -8.94 7.22
CA GLY A 21 -17.53 -9.32 6.34
C GLY A 21 -16.19 -8.64 6.69
N ARG A 22 -15.33 -8.46 5.68
CA ARG A 22 -14.03 -7.78 5.84
C ARG A 22 -14.19 -6.28 6.04
N VAL A 23 -13.22 -5.68 6.74
CA VAL A 23 -13.06 -4.24 6.96
C VAL A 23 -11.75 -3.72 6.37
N THR A 24 -11.71 -2.44 6.00
CA THR A 24 -10.48 -1.76 5.58
C THR A 24 -9.54 -1.54 6.76
N GLU A 25 -8.34 -2.11 6.70
CA GLU A 25 -7.33 -1.94 7.76
C GLU A 25 -6.44 -0.72 7.44
N PHE A 26 -6.88 0.48 7.83
CA PHE A 26 -6.14 1.73 7.54
C PHE A 26 -4.82 1.85 8.32
N LYS A 27 -4.68 1.16 9.46
CA LYS A 27 -3.40 1.13 10.19
C LYS A 27 -2.30 0.48 9.37
N TYR A 28 -2.65 -0.44 8.46
CA TYR A 28 -1.72 -1.12 7.58
C TYR A 28 -0.88 -0.13 6.74
N GLY A 29 -1.56 0.69 5.93
CA GLY A 29 -0.88 1.65 5.05
C GLY A 29 -0.15 2.75 5.83
N ALA A 30 -0.77 3.24 6.91
CA ALA A 30 -0.17 4.26 7.76
C ALA A 30 1.14 3.78 8.41
N LYS A 31 1.13 2.62 9.07
CA LYS A 31 2.31 2.08 9.76
C LYS A 31 3.38 1.60 8.78
N LEU A 32 2.99 1.01 7.65
CA LEU A 32 3.97 0.62 6.64
C LEU A 32 4.65 1.85 6.02
N GLY A 33 3.89 2.94 5.82
CA GLY A 33 4.40 4.23 5.39
C GLY A 33 5.45 4.81 6.33
N THR A 34 5.16 4.86 7.64
CA THR A 34 6.12 5.36 8.65
C THR A 34 7.39 4.51 8.70
N VAL A 35 7.27 3.17 8.62
CA VAL A 35 8.43 2.26 8.62
C VAL A 35 9.29 2.47 7.37
N ILE A 36 8.70 2.47 6.17
CA ILE A 36 9.45 2.59 4.91
C ILE A 36 10.10 3.97 4.77
N ARG A 37 9.44 5.02 5.27
CA ARG A 37 9.99 6.38 5.33
C ARG A 37 11.01 6.57 6.46
N LYS A 38 11.24 5.56 7.32
CA LYS A 38 12.15 5.59 8.47
C LYS A 38 11.79 6.70 9.48
N TRP A 39 10.51 7.02 9.61
CA TRP A 39 10.03 8.08 10.49
C TRP A 39 10.09 7.65 11.96
N ASN A 40 10.38 8.60 12.85
CA ASN A 40 10.44 8.36 14.30
C ASN A 40 11.34 7.19 14.72
N GLY A 41 12.37 6.90 13.92
CA GLY A 41 13.29 5.79 14.17
C GLY A 41 12.71 4.40 13.87
N GLU A 42 11.56 4.29 13.22
CA GLU A 42 11.02 3.01 12.75
C GLU A 42 11.94 2.37 11.69
N LYS A 43 12.00 1.03 11.70
CA LYS A 43 12.92 0.23 10.89
C LYS A 43 12.23 -0.98 10.29
N LEU A 44 12.69 -1.45 9.13
CA LEU A 44 12.14 -2.68 8.53
C LEU A 44 12.30 -3.90 9.43
N SER A 45 13.35 -3.97 10.26
CA SER A 45 13.55 -5.06 11.22
C SER A 45 12.36 -5.23 12.19
N TYR A 46 11.56 -4.18 12.42
CA TYR A 46 10.38 -4.25 13.28
C TYR A 46 9.22 -5.04 12.64
N LEU A 47 9.23 -5.23 11.32
CA LEU A 47 8.16 -5.91 10.59
C LEU A 47 8.13 -7.44 10.78
N LYS A 48 9.00 -8.01 11.63
CA LYS A 48 9.05 -9.46 11.90
C LYS A 48 7.73 -10.05 12.38
N ASN A 49 6.95 -9.27 13.14
CA ASN A 49 5.63 -9.66 13.68
C ASN A 49 4.47 -8.90 13.00
N TRP A 50 4.66 -8.43 11.77
CA TRP A 50 3.68 -7.65 11.01
C TRP A 50 2.32 -8.36 10.88
N GLY A 51 1.22 -7.61 11.05
CA GLY A 51 -0.14 -8.15 11.11
C GLY A 51 -0.79 -7.88 12.46
N GLU A 52 -1.48 -8.87 13.03
CA GLU A 52 -2.19 -8.75 14.32
C GLU A 52 -1.27 -8.34 15.48
N GLY A 53 0.03 -8.68 15.43
CA GLY A 53 1.04 -8.23 16.40
C GLY A 53 1.28 -6.72 16.42
N TRP A 54 0.80 -5.99 15.41
CA TRP A 54 0.81 -4.53 15.32
C TRP A 54 -0.53 -3.91 15.73
N GLY A 55 -1.44 -4.70 16.32
CA GLY A 55 -2.78 -4.26 16.72
C GLY A 55 -3.74 -4.09 15.54
N PHE A 56 -3.47 -4.79 14.43
CA PHE A 56 -4.39 -4.86 13.30
C PHE A 56 -5.49 -5.89 13.55
N VAL A 57 -6.58 -5.79 12.80
CA VAL A 57 -7.69 -6.76 12.84
C VAL A 57 -7.24 -8.17 12.40
N PRO A 58 -8.02 -9.22 12.69
CA PRO A 58 -7.71 -10.56 12.19
C PRO A 58 -7.49 -10.60 10.68
N SER A 59 -6.48 -11.35 10.23
CA SER A 59 -6.08 -11.41 8.81
C SER A 59 -7.23 -11.81 7.86
N ASP A 60 -8.12 -12.69 8.33
CA ASP A 60 -9.30 -13.15 7.58
C ASP A 60 -10.45 -12.11 7.55
N ARG A 61 -10.35 -11.03 8.32
CA ARG A 61 -11.24 -9.86 8.32
C ARG A 61 -10.58 -8.62 7.70
N ALA A 62 -9.28 -8.64 7.42
CA ALA A 62 -8.57 -7.49 6.85
C ALA A 62 -8.69 -7.40 5.32
N LEU A 63 -8.99 -6.19 4.83
CA LEU A 63 -8.68 -5.74 3.47
C LEU A 63 -7.59 -4.66 3.58
N VAL A 64 -6.42 -4.95 3.01
CA VAL A 64 -5.21 -4.14 3.16
C VAL A 64 -4.80 -3.48 1.85
N PHE A 65 -4.17 -2.32 1.97
CA PHE A 65 -3.65 -1.51 0.87
C PHE A 65 -2.56 -0.57 1.41
N VAL A 66 -1.63 -0.16 0.55
CA VAL A 66 -0.62 0.86 0.88
C VAL A 66 -1.28 2.24 0.89
N ASP A 67 -2.07 2.53 -0.14
CA ASP A 67 -2.85 3.74 -0.33
C ASP A 67 -4.25 3.43 -0.88
N ASN A 68 -5.16 4.39 -0.73
CA ASN A 68 -6.45 4.42 -1.41
C ASN A 68 -6.65 5.79 -2.08
N HIS A 69 -7.79 5.95 -2.77
CA HIS A 69 -8.10 7.18 -3.49
C HIS A 69 -8.18 8.43 -2.58
N ASP A 70 -8.63 8.29 -1.33
CA ASP A 70 -8.69 9.40 -0.36
C ASP A 70 -7.28 9.77 0.13
N ASN A 71 -6.56 8.82 0.72
CA ASN A 71 -5.35 9.11 1.47
C ASN A 71 -4.12 9.38 0.59
N GLN A 72 -4.16 8.98 -0.69
CA GLN A 72 -3.14 9.41 -1.65
C GLN A 72 -3.21 10.90 -1.99
N ARG A 73 -4.29 11.58 -1.60
CA ARG A 73 -4.50 13.03 -1.73
C ARG A 73 -4.34 13.76 -0.39
N GLY A 74 -3.95 13.05 0.67
CA GLY A 74 -3.88 13.60 2.03
C GLY A 74 -5.24 13.66 2.74
N HIS A 75 -6.30 13.08 2.17
CA HIS A 75 -7.60 12.97 2.82
C HIS A 75 -7.72 11.67 3.62
N GLY A 76 -8.27 11.74 4.83
CA GLY A 76 -8.49 10.54 5.64
C GLY A 76 -7.24 10.00 6.33
N ALA A 77 -7.22 8.69 6.56
CA ALA A 77 -6.31 8.06 7.51
C ALA A 77 -4.87 7.88 7.00
N GLY A 78 -3.92 8.17 7.88
CA GLY A 78 -2.47 8.03 7.68
C GLY A 78 -1.74 9.32 7.31
N GLY A 79 -2.44 10.34 6.78
CA GLY A 79 -1.87 11.64 6.46
C GLY A 79 -0.59 11.54 5.60
N ALA A 80 0.42 12.34 5.93
CA ALA A 80 1.68 12.40 5.17
C ALA A 80 2.52 11.12 5.17
N SER A 81 2.22 10.14 6.05
CA SER A 81 2.96 8.86 6.08
C SER A 81 2.68 7.99 4.86
N ILE A 82 1.50 8.13 4.26
CA ILE A 82 1.04 7.31 3.15
C ILE A 82 2.00 7.44 1.96
N LEU A 83 2.41 6.29 1.43
CA LEU A 83 3.21 6.19 0.22
C LEU A 83 2.28 6.08 -0.98
N THR A 84 2.58 6.83 -2.04
CA THR A 84 1.77 6.86 -3.26
C THR A 84 2.65 6.69 -4.48
N PHE A 85 2.07 6.64 -5.69
CA PHE A 85 2.86 6.66 -6.92
C PHE A 85 3.78 7.89 -7.07
N TRP A 86 3.52 8.99 -6.34
CA TRP A 86 4.42 10.14 -6.28
C TRP A 86 5.75 9.83 -5.58
N ASP A 87 5.78 8.81 -4.71
CA ASP A 87 6.94 8.29 -3.99
C ASP A 87 7.46 6.98 -4.64
N ALA A 88 7.49 6.90 -5.97
CA ALA A 88 7.54 5.66 -6.75
C ALA A 88 8.56 4.60 -6.27
N ARG A 89 9.78 4.99 -5.87
CA ARG A 89 10.80 4.04 -5.36
C ARG A 89 10.33 3.35 -4.07
N LEU A 90 9.90 4.14 -3.09
CA LEU A 90 9.45 3.65 -1.79
C LEU A 90 8.08 2.97 -1.90
N TYR A 91 7.21 3.46 -2.77
CA TYR A 91 5.91 2.85 -3.03
C TYR A 91 6.03 1.43 -3.56
N LYS A 92 6.90 1.20 -4.55
CA LYS A 92 7.17 -0.14 -5.07
C LYS A 92 7.68 -1.09 -3.99
N MET A 93 8.52 -0.60 -3.07
CA MET A 93 9.00 -1.38 -1.93
C MET A 93 7.86 -1.76 -0.97
N ALA A 94 7.01 -0.80 -0.59
CA ALA A 94 5.87 -1.04 0.30
C ALA A 94 4.86 -2.02 -0.32
N VAL A 95 4.52 -1.84 -1.60
CA VAL A 95 3.63 -2.76 -2.34
C VAL A 95 4.25 -4.15 -2.46
N GLY A 96 5.57 -4.23 -2.72
CA GLY A 96 6.29 -5.51 -2.74
C GLY A 96 6.20 -6.25 -1.40
N PHE A 97 6.44 -5.54 -0.28
CA PHE A 97 6.27 -6.12 1.06
C PHE A 97 4.84 -6.60 1.30
N MET A 98 3.84 -5.78 0.96
CA MET A 98 2.42 -6.13 1.10
C MET A 98 2.05 -7.39 0.32
N LEU A 99 2.49 -7.50 -0.93
CA LEU A 99 2.15 -8.64 -1.78
C LEU A 99 2.89 -9.92 -1.36
N ALA A 100 4.10 -9.81 -0.83
CA ALA A 100 4.86 -10.96 -0.32
C ALA A 100 4.36 -11.47 1.05
N HIS A 101 3.92 -10.58 1.94
CA HIS A 101 3.48 -10.93 3.31
C HIS A 101 2.10 -11.61 3.32
N PRO A 102 1.85 -12.67 4.13
CA PRO A 102 0.59 -13.42 4.09
C PRO A 102 -0.64 -12.68 4.66
N TYR A 103 -0.43 -11.62 5.44
CA TYR A 103 -1.49 -10.90 6.14
C TYR A 103 -2.50 -10.25 5.17
N GLY A 104 -3.80 -10.44 5.45
CA GLY A 104 -4.91 -9.76 4.81
C GLY A 104 -5.19 -10.14 3.36
N PHE A 105 -6.32 -9.63 2.85
CA PHE A 105 -6.60 -9.63 1.42
C PHE A 105 -6.08 -8.32 0.81
N THR A 106 -5.23 -8.40 -0.21
CA THR A 106 -4.51 -7.24 -0.75
C THR A 106 -5.28 -6.54 -1.87
N ARG A 107 -5.39 -5.22 -1.79
CA ARG A 107 -5.88 -4.35 -2.87
C ARG A 107 -4.72 -3.48 -3.37
N VAL A 108 -4.46 -3.54 -4.68
CA VAL A 108 -3.48 -2.69 -5.37
C VAL A 108 -4.21 -1.47 -5.92
N MET A 109 -3.70 -0.26 -5.65
CA MET A 109 -4.25 0.97 -6.20
C MET A 109 -3.83 1.14 -7.67
N SER A 110 -4.68 1.81 -8.45
CA SER A 110 -4.34 2.27 -9.80
C SER A 110 -4.92 3.66 -10.00
N SER A 111 -4.06 4.62 -10.27
CA SER A 111 -4.35 6.05 -10.16
C SER A 111 -4.31 6.75 -11.52
N TYR A 112 -4.58 8.05 -11.46
CA TYR A 112 -4.31 9.02 -12.51
C TYR A 112 -3.47 10.17 -11.93
N ARG A 113 -2.75 10.89 -12.79
CA ARG A 113 -2.01 12.09 -12.41
C ARG A 113 -2.94 13.29 -12.38
N TRP A 114 -2.70 14.17 -11.41
CA TRP A 114 -3.28 15.50 -11.34
C TRP A 114 -2.15 16.51 -11.04
N PRO A 115 -2.32 17.81 -11.36
CA PRO A 115 -1.31 18.83 -11.09
C PRO A 115 -1.25 19.17 -9.59
N ARG A 116 -0.73 18.24 -8.78
CA ARG A 116 -0.56 18.38 -7.33
C ARG A 116 0.21 19.66 -6.99
N SER A 117 -0.33 20.49 -6.11
CA SER A 117 0.28 21.78 -5.74
C SER A 117 0.09 22.04 -4.25
N PHE A 118 1.19 22.15 -3.51
CA PHE A 118 1.13 22.30 -2.06
C PHE A 118 1.20 23.75 -1.61
N VAL A 119 0.23 24.15 -0.80
CA VAL A 119 0.25 25.41 -0.04
C VAL A 119 0.01 25.07 1.43
N ASN A 120 0.94 25.49 2.30
CA ASN A 120 0.88 25.22 3.75
C ASN A 120 0.68 23.74 4.11
N GLY A 121 1.29 22.83 3.33
CA GLY A 121 1.21 21.38 3.58
C GLY A 121 -0.05 20.70 3.06
N GLN A 122 -0.97 21.42 2.42
CA GLN A 122 -2.16 20.87 1.79
C GLN A 122 -2.07 20.96 0.27
N ASP A 123 -2.50 19.91 -0.44
CA ASP A 123 -2.65 19.96 -1.89
C ASP A 123 -3.88 20.77 -2.26
N VAL A 124 -3.71 21.97 -2.80
CA VAL A 124 -4.84 22.84 -3.21
C VAL A 124 -5.57 22.32 -4.45
N ASN A 125 -5.03 21.28 -5.08
CA ASN A 125 -5.56 20.63 -6.28
C ASN A 125 -6.03 19.18 -6.01
N ASP A 126 -6.25 18.81 -4.75
CA ASP A 126 -6.71 17.49 -4.32
C ASP A 126 -8.10 17.09 -4.87
N TRP A 127 -8.92 18.07 -5.23
CA TRP A 127 -10.26 17.92 -5.80
C TRP A 127 -10.30 17.51 -7.28
N ILE A 128 -9.16 17.53 -7.98
CA ILE A 128 -9.13 17.31 -9.43
C ILE A 128 -9.56 15.87 -9.77
N GLY A 129 -10.60 15.79 -10.61
CA GLY A 129 -11.15 14.55 -11.14
C GLY A 129 -10.23 13.82 -12.13
N PRO A 130 -10.68 12.71 -12.72
CA PRO A 130 -9.87 11.93 -13.65
C PRO A 130 -9.50 12.72 -14.91
N PRO A 131 -8.51 12.25 -15.70
CA PRO A 131 -8.16 12.86 -16.97
C PRO A 131 -9.41 12.97 -17.85
N SER A 132 -9.79 14.19 -18.22
CA SER A 132 -11.07 14.46 -18.87
C SER A 132 -10.91 15.41 -20.06
N TYR A 133 -11.85 15.36 -21.00
CA TYR A 133 -12.01 16.35 -22.05
C TYR A 133 -12.76 17.59 -21.52
N SER A 134 -12.81 18.66 -22.30
CA SER A 134 -13.47 19.92 -21.91
C SER A 134 -14.99 19.79 -21.72
N ASP A 135 -15.60 18.74 -22.26
CA ASP A 135 -17.02 18.41 -22.11
C ASP A 135 -17.33 17.60 -20.84
N GLY A 136 -16.32 17.32 -20.00
CA GLY A 136 -16.45 16.56 -18.77
C GLY A 136 -16.41 15.03 -18.95
N THR A 137 -16.26 14.53 -20.18
CA THR A 137 -16.09 13.09 -20.40
C THR A 137 -14.68 12.63 -20.04
N THR A 138 -14.56 11.45 -19.43
CA THR A 138 -13.27 10.88 -19.02
C THR A 138 -12.49 10.36 -20.23
N LYS A 139 -11.20 10.72 -20.32
CA LYS A 139 -10.29 10.26 -21.37
C LYS A 139 -10.09 8.74 -21.28
N PRO A 140 -10.00 8.03 -22.43
CA PRO A 140 -9.73 6.60 -22.43
C PRO A 140 -8.33 6.31 -21.89
N VAL A 141 -8.17 5.13 -21.29
CA VAL A 141 -6.86 4.58 -20.96
C VAL A 141 -6.22 4.07 -22.26
N THR A 142 -5.15 4.72 -22.71
CA THR A 142 -4.36 4.25 -23.85
C THR A 142 -3.19 3.41 -23.35
N ILE A 143 -2.80 2.38 -24.11
CA ILE A 143 -1.68 1.51 -23.77
C ILE A 143 -0.52 1.82 -24.71
N ASN A 144 0.62 2.18 -24.14
CA ASN A 144 1.85 2.45 -24.86
C ASN A 144 2.55 1.14 -25.24
N ALA A 145 3.50 1.21 -26.18
CA ALA A 145 4.25 0.03 -26.64
C ALA A 145 5.06 -0.66 -25.53
N ASP A 146 5.51 0.10 -24.52
CA ASP A 146 6.20 -0.39 -23.33
C ASP A 146 5.25 -0.93 -22.24
N THR A 147 3.96 -1.09 -22.57
CA THR A 147 2.87 -1.55 -21.70
C THR A 147 2.43 -0.57 -20.60
N THR A 148 3.03 0.63 -20.52
CA THR A 148 2.55 1.72 -19.65
C THR A 148 1.25 2.32 -20.20
N CYS A 149 0.61 3.19 -19.41
CA CYS A 149 -0.58 3.89 -19.85
C CYS A 149 -0.27 5.34 -20.27
N GLY A 150 -1.03 5.84 -21.25
CA GLY A 150 -1.04 7.26 -21.63
C GLY A 150 -2.22 8.02 -21.01
N ASN A 151 -2.46 9.24 -21.47
CA ASN A 151 -3.56 10.12 -21.01
C ASN A 151 -3.61 10.32 -19.49
N ASP A 152 -2.45 10.54 -18.88
CA ASP A 152 -2.27 10.79 -17.44
C ASP A 152 -2.68 9.63 -16.51
N TRP A 153 -3.08 8.47 -17.04
CA TRP A 153 -3.29 7.27 -16.25
C TRP A 153 -1.96 6.71 -15.75
N VAL A 154 -1.83 6.50 -14.44
CA VAL A 154 -0.58 6.05 -13.81
C VAL A 154 -0.37 4.56 -14.02
N CYS A 155 -1.46 3.77 -13.88
CA CYS A 155 -1.47 2.33 -14.06
C CYS A 155 -0.37 1.59 -13.25
N GLU A 156 -0.28 1.84 -11.95
CA GLU A 156 0.64 1.18 -11.03
C GLU A 156 0.53 -0.35 -11.13
N HIS A 157 -0.68 -0.87 -11.35
CA HIS A 157 -0.94 -2.30 -11.58
C HIS A 157 -0.21 -2.90 -12.81
N ARG A 158 0.29 -2.06 -13.73
CA ARG A 158 1.09 -2.46 -14.91
C ARG A 158 2.58 -2.32 -14.70
N TRP A 159 3.02 -1.62 -13.65
CA TRP A 159 4.45 -1.50 -13.36
C TRP A 159 5.04 -2.88 -13.15
N HIS A 160 6.18 -3.14 -13.78
CA HIS A 160 6.78 -4.47 -13.81
C HIS A 160 6.96 -5.05 -12.41
N GLU A 161 7.43 -4.23 -11.47
CA GLU A 161 7.68 -4.61 -10.08
C GLU A 161 6.38 -4.96 -9.35
N ILE A 162 5.29 -4.23 -9.58
CA ILE A 162 4.00 -4.47 -8.92
C ILE A 162 3.31 -5.68 -9.54
N ARG A 163 3.23 -5.75 -10.88
CA ARG A 163 2.60 -6.86 -11.60
C ARG A 163 3.28 -8.19 -11.24
N ASN A 164 4.60 -8.25 -11.22
CA ASN A 164 5.31 -9.48 -10.87
C ASN A 164 5.10 -9.87 -9.41
N MET A 165 4.96 -8.90 -8.50
CA MET A 165 4.64 -9.19 -7.10
C MET A 165 3.19 -9.66 -6.90
N VAL A 166 2.25 -9.27 -7.77
CA VAL A 166 0.91 -9.87 -7.79
C VAL A 166 1.01 -11.35 -8.20
N VAL A 167 1.81 -11.66 -9.22
CA VAL A 167 2.08 -13.06 -9.60
C VAL A 167 2.80 -13.81 -8.48
N PHE A 168 3.78 -13.19 -7.82
CA PHE A 168 4.47 -13.77 -6.66
C PHE A 168 3.47 -14.18 -5.59
N ARG A 169 2.53 -13.29 -5.21
CA ARG A 169 1.49 -13.58 -4.22
C ARG A 169 0.67 -14.82 -4.59
N ASN A 170 0.29 -14.95 -5.87
CA ASN A 170 -0.44 -16.12 -6.37
C ASN A 170 0.40 -17.40 -6.28
N VAL A 171 1.67 -17.35 -6.65
CA VAL A 171 2.58 -18.51 -6.60
C VAL A 171 2.76 -19.02 -5.17
N VAL A 172 2.93 -18.10 -4.21
CA VAL A 172 3.20 -18.42 -2.81
C VAL A 172 1.94 -18.60 -1.96
N ASP A 173 0.76 -18.62 -2.57
CA ASP A 173 -0.50 -18.75 -1.85
C ASP A 173 -0.53 -20.03 -0.99
N GLY A 174 -1.13 -19.90 0.20
CA GLY A 174 -1.16 -20.94 1.24
C GLY A 174 0.18 -21.24 1.93
N GLN A 175 1.32 -20.69 1.48
CA GLN A 175 2.60 -20.94 2.13
C GLN A 175 2.79 -20.10 3.40
N PRO A 176 3.38 -20.66 4.47
CA PRO A 176 3.61 -19.92 5.71
C PRO A 176 4.66 -18.83 5.53
N PHE A 177 4.61 -17.80 6.39
CA PHE A 177 5.73 -16.89 6.59
C PHE A 177 6.89 -17.64 7.25
N SER A 178 8.08 -17.60 6.67
CA SER A 178 9.23 -18.39 7.11
C SER A 178 10.55 -17.67 6.84
N ASN A 179 11.65 -18.20 7.37
CA ASN A 179 13.02 -17.76 7.05
C ASN A 179 13.24 -16.24 7.19
N TRP A 180 12.65 -15.63 8.21
CA TRP A 180 12.89 -14.22 8.50
C TRP A 180 14.36 -14.00 8.86
N TRP A 181 14.96 -12.99 8.23
CA TRP A 181 16.27 -12.47 8.54
C TRP A 181 16.21 -10.94 8.56
N ASP A 182 16.94 -10.32 9.46
CA ASP A 182 17.14 -8.88 9.50
C ASP A 182 18.54 -8.53 10.02
N ASN A 183 19.04 -7.36 9.66
CA ASN A 183 20.31 -6.82 10.16
C ASN A 183 20.14 -5.92 11.40
N GLY A 184 18.99 -5.94 12.07
CA GLY A 184 18.62 -4.97 13.12
C GLY A 184 18.29 -3.56 12.62
N SER A 185 18.41 -3.31 11.31
CA SER A 185 18.15 -2.02 10.64
C SER A 185 17.13 -2.18 9.50
N ASN A 186 17.47 -1.74 8.30
CA ASN A 186 16.56 -1.72 7.15
C ASN A 186 16.96 -2.70 6.05
N GLN A 187 17.67 -3.76 6.41
CA GLN A 187 17.81 -4.93 5.55
C GLN A 187 17.04 -6.08 6.16
N VAL A 188 16.07 -6.58 5.41
CA VAL A 188 15.22 -7.70 5.83
C VAL A 188 15.00 -8.65 4.68
N ALA A 189 14.80 -9.91 5.00
CA ALA A 189 14.43 -10.94 4.05
C ALA A 189 13.47 -11.93 4.69
N PHE A 190 12.60 -12.53 3.88
CA PHE A 190 11.76 -13.62 4.35
C PHE A 190 11.30 -14.51 3.19
N GLY A 191 10.93 -15.73 3.56
CA GLY A 191 10.37 -16.74 2.69
C GLY A 191 8.86 -16.88 2.84
N ARG A 192 8.27 -17.49 1.81
CA ARG A 192 6.92 -18.04 1.82
C ARG A 192 7.01 -19.53 1.53
N GLY A 193 7.20 -20.31 2.60
CA GLY A 193 7.48 -21.74 2.53
C GLY A 193 8.66 -22.02 1.60
N SER A 194 8.49 -22.96 0.68
CA SER A 194 9.49 -23.31 -0.34
C SER A 194 9.25 -22.65 -1.72
N LYS A 195 8.22 -21.80 -1.85
CA LYS A 195 7.79 -21.28 -3.18
C LYS A 195 8.30 -19.90 -3.53
N GLY A 196 8.72 -19.10 -2.55
CA GLY A 196 9.19 -17.75 -2.80
C GLY A 196 10.02 -17.19 -1.66
N PHE A 197 10.89 -16.26 -2.02
CA PHE A 197 11.76 -15.55 -1.10
C PHE A 197 11.92 -14.11 -1.59
N ILE A 198 11.97 -13.16 -0.67
CA ILE A 198 12.11 -11.74 -0.98
C ILE A 198 13.14 -11.10 -0.05
N VAL A 199 13.86 -10.10 -0.58
CA VAL A 199 14.89 -9.35 0.13
C VAL A 199 14.65 -7.87 -0.10
N PHE A 200 14.80 -7.09 0.97
CA PHE A 200 14.68 -5.65 0.99
C PHE A 200 15.97 -5.05 1.53
N ASN A 201 16.47 -4.00 0.86
CA ASN A 201 17.50 -3.12 1.39
C ASN A 201 16.99 -1.67 1.31
N ASN A 202 16.77 -1.06 2.47
CA ASN A 202 16.36 0.34 2.63
C ASN A 202 17.29 1.09 3.62
N ASP A 203 18.48 0.56 3.87
CA ASP A 203 19.59 1.31 4.46
C ASP A 203 20.29 2.14 3.36
N ASP A 204 21.13 3.10 3.76
CA ASP A 204 21.74 4.10 2.86
C ASP A 204 23.20 3.78 2.47
N TRP A 205 23.70 2.58 2.78
CA TRP A 205 25.09 2.16 2.59
C TRP A 205 25.32 1.27 1.36
#